data_AF-A0A8S1V2C2-F1
#
_entry.id   AF-A0A8S1V2C2-F1
#
_cell.length_a   1.000
_cell.length_b   1.000
_cell.length_c   1.000
_cell.angle_alpha   90.00
_cell.angle_beta   90.00
_cell.angle_gamma   90.00
#
_symmetry.space_group_name_H-M   'P 1'
#
loop_
_entity.id
_entity.type
_entity.pdbx_description
1 polymer ?
#
loop_
_entity_poly.entity_id
_entity_poly.type
_entity_poly.pdbx_seq_one_letter_code
_entity_poly.pdbx_strand_id
1 'polypeptide(L)'
;MKEDINHLLKLQNYYDILGVQKNASDDELKKAYRKLALKYHPDKNNAENAQEVFKRISEAYSTLSSPEKRESYAHQQQKPQTHPHQGKYYRHFQPDEEFELFAQSLKRQFQRRAARNEAKETPKKQQQNAHYAKLLNSIIKLILLFTFLYFASQAFQFPFKKQPLYQFQKSLQYSVQRTSNKLQVKYFVGDQFKKEKFSQEKLLKFDYDVEKNYVNQLKRQCEAISLKQQNYMKLISKSIYSSEIKRYQRAIDQLDWSSCDIIKGLKLNFEKFDTYF
;
A
#
# COMPACT_ATOMS: atom_id res chain seq x y z
N MET A 1 -17.05 -0.49 -26.52
CA MET A 1 -16.47 -0.29 -25.16
C MET A 1 -15.22 0.58 -25.16
N LYS A 2 -14.10 0.21 -25.81
CA LYS A 2 -12.93 1.12 -25.89
C LYS A 2 -13.25 2.42 -26.65
N GLU A 3 -14.03 2.33 -27.73
CA GLU A 3 -14.50 3.49 -28.51
C GLU A 3 -15.44 4.40 -27.69
N ASP A 4 -16.35 3.81 -26.90
CA ASP A 4 -17.27 4.58 -26.03
C ASP A 4 -16.54 5.38 -24.94
N ILE A 5 -15.48 4.81 -24.35
CA ILE A 5 -14.65 5.45 -23.32
C ILE A 5 -13.94 6.68 -23.91
N ASN A 6 -13.34 6.53 -25.08
CA ASN A 6 -12.66 7.64 -25.75
C ASN A 6 -13.64 8.72 -26.23
N HIS A 7 -14.88 8.35 -26.59
CA HIS A 7 -15.92 9.31 -26.91
C HIS A 7 -16.35 10.14 -25.68
N LEU A 8 -16.58 9.49 -24.53
CA LEU A 8 -16.95 10.16 -23.28
C LEU A 8 -15.84 11.11 -22.77
N LEU A 9 -14.57 10.83 -23.07
CA LEU A 9 -13.45 11.73 -22.78
C LEU A 9 -13.36 12.95 -23.73
N LYS A 10 -14.07 12.94 -24.86
CA LYS A 10 -14.12 14.09 -25.78
C LYS A 10 -15.29 15.03 -25.47
N LEU A 11 -16.34 14.54 -24.81
CA LEU A 11 -17.48 15.35 -24.40
C LEU A 11 -17.08 16.34 -23.30
N GLN A 12 -17.42 17.61 -23.51
CA GLN A 12 -17.21 18.68 -22.53
C GLN A 12 -18.48 19.03 -21.75
N ASN A 13 -19.65 18.69 -22.29
CA ASN A 13 -20.93 18.98 -21.67
C ASN A 13 -21.34 17.84 -20.72
N TYR A 14 -21.69 18.20 -19.48
CA TYR A 14 -22.07 17.26 -18.44
C TYR A 14 -23.38 16.52 -18.75
N TYR A 15 -24.31 17.16 -19.47
CA TYR A 15 -25.54 16.50 -19.93
C TYR A 15 -25.25 15.39 -20.95
N ASP A 16 -24.32 15.65 -21.87
CA ASP A 16 -23.91 14.68 -22.89
C ASP A 16 -23.11 13.52 -22.28
N ILE A 17 -22.27 13.80 -21.27
CA ILE A 17 -21.53 12.77 -20.53
C ILE A 17 -22.49 11.81 -19.82
N LEU A 18 -23.58 12.32 -19.23
CA LEU A 18 -24.62 11.49 -18.62
C LEU A 18 -25.60 10.90 -19.64
N GLY A 19 -25.61 11.39 -20.88
CA GLY A 19 -26.54 10.98 -21.92
C GLY A 19 -27.99 11.38 -21.62
N VAL A 20 -28.18 12.55 -21.02
CA VAL A 20 -29.50 13.10 -20.65
C VAL A 20 -29.75 14.45 -21.33
N GLN A 21 -31.01 14.85 -21.44
CA GLN A 21 -31.36 16.17 -21.95
C GLN A 21 -31.12 17.27 -20.92
N LYS A 22 -30.99 18.53 -21.36
CA LYS A 22 -30.73 19.68 -20.46
C LYS A 22 -31.83 19.89 -19.42
N ASN A 23 -33.07 19.58 -19.78
CA ASN A 23 -34.27 19.63 -18.93
C ASN A 23 -34.49 18.36 -18.10
N ALA A 24 -33.51 17.44 -18.05
CA ALA A 24 -33.68 16.18 -17.34
C ALA A 24 -34.01 16.37 -15.85
N SER A 25 -34.95 15.59 -15.34
CA SER A 25 -35.29 15.62 -13.92
C SER A 25 -34.16 15.04 -13.05
N ASP A 26 -34.20 15.30 -11.75
CA ASP A 26 -33.20 14.77 -10.81
C ASP A 26 -33.21 13.24 -10.77
N ASP A 27 -34.39 12.63 -10.94
CA ASP A 27 -34.56 11.18 -11.07
C ASP A 27 -33.91 10.62 -12.34
N GLU A 28 -34.03 11.34 -13.46
CA GLU A 28 -33.39 10.96 -14.72
C GLU A 28 -31.87 11.07 -14.63
N LEU A 29 -31.35 12.13 -14.02
CA LEU A 29 -29.92 12.29 -13.75
C LEU A 29 -29.39 11.16 -12.86
N LYS A 30 -30.12 10.83 -11.78
CA LYS A 30 -29.76 9.76 -10.85
C LYS A 30 -29.75 8.40 -11.54
N LYS A 31 -30.77 8.12 -12.37
CA LYS A 31 -30.89 6.86 -13.13
C LYS A 31 -29.78 6.73 -14.18
N ALA A 32 -29.49 7.80 -14.92
CA ALA A 32 -28.43 7.82 -15.91
C ALA A 32 -27.05 7.61 -15.27
N TYR A 33 -26.78 8.30 -14.15
CA TYR A 33 -25.56 8.14 -13.37
C TYR A 33 -25.38 6.70 -12.89
N ARG A 34 -26.40 6.10 -12.26
CA ARG A 34 -26.35 4.70 -11.79
C ARG A 34 -26.03 3.72 -12.91
N LYS A 35 -26.64 3.90 -14.09
CA LYS A 35 -26.41 3.06 -15.27
C LYS A 35 -24.97 3.18 -15.77
N LEU A 36 -24.42 4.39 -15.84
CA LEU A 36 -23.07 4.66 -16.33
C LEU A 36 -22.00 4.26 -15.32
N ALA A 37 -22.21 4.52 -14.03
CA ALA A 37 -21.31 4.10 -12.95
C ALA A 37 -21.14 2.58 -12.92
N LEU A 38 -22.21 1.83 -13.18
CA LEU A 38 -22.17 0.38 -13.34
C LEU A 38 -21.45 -0.07 -14.61
N LYS A 39 -21.70 0.62 -15.73
CA LYS A 39 -21.13 0.28 -17.03
C LYS A 39 -19.62 0.56 -17.09
N TYR A 40 -19.15 1.62 -16.45
CA TYR A 40 -17.77 2.10 -16.50
C TYR A 40 -17.02 1.97 -15.18
N HIS A 41 -17.49 1.11 -14.26
CA HIS A 41 -16.80 0.86 -13.00
C HIS A 41 -15.37 0.33 -13.26
N PRO A 42 -14.33 0.85 -12.59
CA PRO A 42 -12.93 0.47 -12.83
C PRO A 42 -12.64 -1.00 -12.52
N ASP A 43 -13.38 -1.61 -11.58
CA ASP A 43 -13.25 -3.04 -11.24
C ASP A 43 -13.72 -4.00 -12.35
N LYS A 44 -14.60 -3.54 -13.25
CA LYS A 44 -15.12 -4.36 -14.36
C LYS A 44 -14.51 -4.01 -15.71
N ASN A 45 -13.92 -2.83 -15.81
CA ASN A 45 -13.36 -2.32 -17.05
C ASN A 45 -11.88 -2.03 -16.87
N ASN A 46 -11.04 -2.99 -17.28
CA ASN A 46 -9.59 -2.87 -17.27
C ASN A 46 -9.05 -2.01 -18.42
N ALA A 47 -9.84 -1.08 -18.95
CA ALA A 47 -9.37 -0.14 -19.97
C ALA A 47 -8.56 0.97 -19.30
N GLU A 48 -7.45 1.39 -19.91
CA GLU A 48 -6.51 2.39 -19.36
C GLU A 48 -7.21 3.69 -18.92
N ASN A 49 -8.28 4.07 -19.62
CA ASN A 49 -9.03 5.31 -19.39
C ASN A 49 -10.34 5.12 -18.60
N ALA A 50 -10.65 3.92 -18.11
CA ALA A 50 -11.90 3.66 -17.40
C ALA A 50 -12.02 4.48 -16.10
N GLN A 51 -10.91 4.65 -15.40
CA GLN A 51 -10.85 5.46 -14.18
C GLN A 51 -11.15 6.94 -14.46
N GLU A 52 -10.62 7.48 -15.55
CA GLU A 52 -10.84 8.88 -15.94
C GLU A 52 -12.29 9.13 -16.40
N VAL A 53 -12.87 8.18 -17.14
CA VAL A 53 -14.28 8.26 -17.54
C VAL A 53 -15.22 8.18 -16.33
N PHE A 54 -14.97 7.25 -15.41
CA PHE A 54 -15.75 7.13 -14.17
C PHE A 54 -15.73 8.43 -13.36
N LYS A 55 -14.56 9.07 -13.31
CA LYS A 55 -14.36 10.35 -12.64
C LYS A 55 -15.17 11.47 -13.29
N ARG A 56 -15.17 11.57 -14.62
CA ARG A 56 -15.98 12.55 -15.35
C ARG A 56 -17.49 12.33 -15.20
N ILE A 57 -17.94 11.08 -15.22
CA ILE A 57 -19.35 10.73 -14.96
C ILE A 57 -19.77 11.19 -13.56
N SER A 58 -18.90 10.99 -12.57
CA SER A 58 -19.16 11.40 -11.18
C SER A 58 -19.17 12.93 -11.01
N GLU A 59 -18.26 13.63 -11.71
CA GLU A 59 -18.20 15.10 -11.74
C GLU A 59 -19.45 15.72 -12.40
N ALA A 60 -19.87 15.17 -13.54
CA ALA A 60 -21.07 15.59 -14.23
C ALA A 60 -22.31 15.45 -13.34
N TYR A 61 -22.48 14.30 -12.68
CA TYR A 61 -23.59 14.09 -11.76
C TYR A 61 -23.52 15.01 -10.53
N SER A 62 -22.36 15.16 -9.89
CA SER A 62 -22.18 16.04 -8.72
C SER A 62 -22.52 17.51 -8.99
N THR A 63 -22.29 17.96 -10.23
CA THR A 63 -22.62 19.32 -10.67
C THR A 63 -24.09 19.45 -11.03
N LEU A 64 -24.66 18.48 -11.75
CA LEU A 64 -26.04 18.56 -12.23
C LEU A 64 -27.10 18.17 -11.19
N SER A 65 -26.74 17.39 -10.17
CA SER A 65 -27.65 16.96 -9.09
C SER A 65 -27.89 18.03 -8.03
N SER A 66 -27.04 19.05 -7.93
CA SER A 66 -27.21 20.17 -7.02
C SER A 66 -27.82 21.35 -7.77
N PRO A 67 -29.01 21.86 -7.37
CA PRO A 67 -29.66 22.98 -8.06
C PRO A 67 -28.75 24.20 -8.22
N GLU A 68 -28.06 24.59 -7.14
CA GLU A 68 -27.11 25.72 -7.12
C GLU A 68 -25.95 25.53 -8.11
N LYS A 69 -25.35 24.33 -8.15
CA LYS A 69 -24.24 24.02 -9.06
C LYS A 69 -24.71 23.89 -10.51
N ARG A 70 -25.91 23.37 -10.72
CA ARG A 70 -26.53 23.20 -12.04
C ARG A 70 -26.83 24.55 -12.68
N GLU A 71 -27.34 25.49 -11.90
CA GLU A 71 -27.58 26.88 -12.31
C GLU A 71 -26.26 27.60 -12.63
N SER A 72 -25.27 27.47 -11.73
CA SER A 72 -23.91 28.01 -11.95
C SER A 72 -23.28 27.48 -13.25
N TYR A 73 -23.44 26.18 -13.52
CA TYR A 73 -22.98 25.53 -14.74
C TYR A 73 -23.70 26.06 -15.99
N ALA A 74 -25.01 26.27 -15.92
CA ALA A 74 -25.80 26.83 -17.01
C ALA A 74 -25.36 28.25 -17.38
N HIS A 75 -25.05 29.10 -16.38
CA HIS A 75 -24.52 30.45 -16.60
C HIS A 75 -23.11 30.45 -17.21
N GLN A 76 -22.25 29.48 -16.83
CA GLN A 76 -20.90 29.36 -17.39
C GLN A 76 -20.89 28.98 -18.87
N GLN A 77 -21.88 28.21 -19.35
CA GLN A 77 -21.98 27.84 -20.76
C GLN A 77 -22.40 29.00 -21.69
N GLN A 78 -22.81 30.15 -21.16
CA GLN A 78 -23.29 31.29 -21.96
C GLN A 78 -22.21 32.34 -22.28
N LYS A 79 -20.96 32.19 -21.78
CA LYS A 79 -19.84 33.12 -22.09
C LYS A 79 -18.85 32.49 -23.09
N PRO A 80 -18.27 33.25 -24.04
CA PRO A 80 -17.24 32.73 -24.96
C PRO A 80 -16.01 32.26 -24.17
N GLN A 81 -15.52 31.06 -24.50
CA GLN A 81 -14.50 30.36 -23.72
C GLN A 81 -13.09 30.93 -23.94
N THR A 82 -12.42 31.31 -22.85
CA THR A 82 -10.95 31.32 -22.76
C THR A 82 -10.51 30.10 -21.95
N HIS A 83 -9.74 29.19 -22.56
CA HIS A 83 -9.10 28.05 -21.88
C HIS A 83 -7.79 28.48 -21.19
N PRO A 84 -7.20 27.70 -20.24
CA PRO A 84 -7.74 26.58 -19.46
C PRO A 84 -7.55 26.77 -17.94
N HIS A 85 -8.58 26.49 -17.12
CA HIS A 85 -8.37 26.24 -15.70
C HIS A 85 -8.11 24.75 -15.45
N GLN A 86 -6.82 24.40 -15.42
CA GLN A 86 -6.35 23.17 -14.80
C GLN A 86 -6.37 23.31 -13.28
N GLY A 87 -7.16 22.45 -12.63
CA GLY A 87 -6.98 22.09 -11.23
C GLY A 87 -7.76 22.90 -10.20
N LYS A 88 -8.22 22.19 -9.16
CA LYS A 88 -8.68 22.67 -7.83
C LYS A 88 -10.18 22.76 -7.52
N TYR A 89 -11.05 21.97 -8.16
CA TYR A 89 -12.40 21.72 -7.63
C TYR A 89 -12.63 20.25 -7.21
N TYR A 90 -11.70 19.67 -6.45
CA TYR A 90 -12.00 18.47 -5.65
C TYR A 90 -12.44 18.90 -4.25
N ARG A 91 -13.62 19.51 -4.14
CA ARG A 91 -14.30 19.60 -2.84
C ARG A 91 -15.11 18.31 -2.69
N HIS A 92 -14.67 17.47 -1.74
CA HIS A 92 -15.32 16.24 -1.24
C HIS A 92 -16.68 15.91 -1.90
N PHE A 93 -16.69 14.95 -2.83
CA PHE A 93 -17.91 14.22 -3.13
C PHE A 93 -18.26 13.43 -1.87
N GLN A 94 -19.31 13.84 -1.17
CA GLN A 94 -19.92 13.05 -0.10
C GLN A 94 -21.02 12.23 -0.76
N PRO A 95 -20.82 10.92 -0.95
CA PRO A 95 -21.88 10.06 -1.44
C PRO A 95 -23.01 10.08 -0.40
N ASP A 96 -24.24 10.26 -0.86
CA ASP A 96 -25.42 10.17 -0.01
C ASP A 96 -25.59 8.72 0.49
N GLU A 97 -26.24 8.57 1.64
CA GLU A 97 -26.46 7.27 2.30
C GLU A 97 -27.13 6.25 1.36
N GLU A 98 -28.02 6.73 0.49
CA GLU A 98 -28.70 5.93 -0.52
C GLU A 98 -27.73 5.40 -1.60
N PHE A 99 -26.72 6.19 -1.99
CA PHE A 99 -25.69 5.75 -2.93
C PHE A 99 -24.73 4.72 -2.31
N GLU A 100 -24.35 4.90 -1.05
CA GLU A 100 -23.52 3.91 -0.34
C GLU A 100 -24.25 2.56 -0.21
N LEU A 101 -25.53 2.59 0.15
CA LEU A 101 -26.38 1.40 0.18
C LEU A 101 -26.54 0.77 -1.21
N PHE A 102 -26.68 1.58 -2.25
CA PHE A 102 -26.71 1.11 -3.64
C PHE A 102 -25.40 0.42 -4.02
N ALA A 103 -24.24 1.05 -3.78
CA ALA A 103 -22.92 0.50 -4.08
C ALA A 103 -22.68 -0.82 -3.32
N GLN A 104 -23.08 -0.88 -2.04
CA GLN A 104 -22.98 -2.09 -1.23
C GLN A 104 -23.90 -3.21 -1.73
N SER A 105 -25.12 -2.90 -2.15
CA SER A 105 -26.08 -3.87 -2.71
C SER A 105 -25.58 -4.46 -4.03
N LEU A 106 -24.96 -3.64 -4.87
CA LEU A 106 -24.34 -4.05 -6.13
C LEU A 106 -23.16 -4.97 -5.87
N LYS A 107 -22.30 -4.62 -4.91
CA LYS A 107 -21.16 -5.46 -4.51
C LYS A 107 -21.62 -6.85 -4.09
N ARG A 108 -22.68 -6.94 -3.26
CA ARG A 108 -23.28 -8.23 -2.86
C ARG A 108 -23.90 -8.99 -4.03
N GLN A 109 -24.59 -8.31 -4.94
CA GLN A 109 -25.19 -8.96 -6.12
C GLN A 109 -24.12 -9.53 -7.06
N PHE A 110 -23.00 -8.83 -7.23
CA PHE A 110 -21.87 -9.31 -8.03
C PHE A 110 -21.14 -10.48 -7.37
N GLN A 111 -20.91 -10.42 -6.06
CA GLN A 111 -20.37 -11.56 -5.30
C GLN A 111 -21.25 -12.81 -5.45
N ARG A 112 -22.58 -12.66 -5.36
CA ARG A 112 -23.53 -13.77 -5.56
C ARG A 112 -23.54 -14.32 -6.98
N ARG A 113 -23.40 -13.47 -8.01
CA ARG A 113 -23.31 -13.91 -9.41
C ARG A 113 -21.98 -14.59 -9.73
N ALA A 114 -20.86 -14.08 -9.20
CA ALA A 114 -19.55 -14.72 -9.31
C ALA A 114 -19.60 -16.13 -8.70
N ALA A 115 -20.10 -16.25 -7.46
CA ALA A 115 -20.28 -17.55 -6.80
C ALA A 115 -21.22 -18.49 -7.57
N ARG A 116 -22.27 -17.97 -8.22
CA ARG A 116 -23.20 -18.77 -9.04
C ARG A 116 -22.59 -19.22 -10.38
N ASN A 117 -21.70 -18.42 -10.96
CA ASN A 117 -20.99 -18.78 -12.18
C ASN A 117 -19.90 -19.82 -11.87
N GLU A 118 -19.19 -19.69 -10.74
CA GLU A 118 -18.30 -20.72 -10.21
C GLU A 118 -19.06 -22.04 -9.94
N ALA A 119 -20.29 -21.96 -9.41
CA ALA A 119 -21.13 -23.13 -9.17
C ALA A 119 -21.71 -23.77 -10.46
N LYS A 120 -21.66 -23.11 -11.62
CA LYS A 120 -22.20 -23.62 -12.89
C LYS A 120 -21.14 -24.30 -13.79
N GLU A 121 -19.85 -24.16 -13.50
CA GLU A 121 -18.77 -24.74 -14.32
C GLU A 121 -18.45 -26.23 -14.03
N THR A 122 -19.22 -26.91 -13.19
CA THR A 122 -19.02 -28.34 -12.89
C THR A 122 -20.34 -29.08 -13.09
N PRO A 123 -20.50 -29.93 -14.13
CA PRO A 123 -19.93 -31.29 -14.07
C PRO A 123 -19.74 -32.00 -15.44
N LYS A 124 -18.91 -31.50 -16.38
CA LYS A 124 -18.54 -32.31 -17.59
C LYS A 124 -17.05 -32.29 -17.99
N LYS A 125 -16.22 -31.39 -17.45
CA LYS A 125 -14.75 -31.39 -17.65
C LYS A 125 -13.95 -32.10 -16.53
N GLN A 126 -14.61 -32.72 -15.55
CA GLN A 126 -13.96 -33.26 -14.35
C GLN A 126 -13.31 -34.66 -14.53
N GLN A 127 -13.73 -35.48 -15.51
CA GLN A 127 -13.23 -36.87 -15.59
C GLN A 127 -11.85 -37.01 -16.25
N GLN A 128 -11.55 -36.28 -17.34
CA GLN A 128 -10.20 -36.28 -17.94
C GLN A 128 -9.17 -35.57 -17.05
N ASN A 129 -9.55 -34.46 -16.42
CA ASN A 129 -8.66 -33.72 -15.53
C ASN A 129 -8.36 -34.47 -14.22
N ALA A 130 -9.23 -35.37 -13.76
CA ALA A 130 -8.97 -36.17 -12.56
C ALA A 130 -7.81 -37.16 -12.74
N HIS A 131 -7.66 -37.74 -13.94
CA HIS A 131 -6.53 -38.63 -14.22
C HIS A 131 -5.21 -37.86 -14.27
N TYR A 132 -5.16 -36.74 -15.00
CA TYR A 132 -3.99 -35.86 -15.03
C TYR A 132 -3.69 -35.24 -13.66
N ALA A 133 -4.69 -34.84 -12.88
CA ALA A 133 -4.49 -34.31 -11.53
C ALA A 133 -3.92 -35.37 -10.57
N LYS A 134 -4.37 -36.63 -10.68
CA LYS A 134 -3.77 -37.73 -9.91
C LYS A 134 -2.32 -37.97 -10.31
N LEU A 135 -2.01 -37.96 -11.61
CA LEU A 135 -0.67 -38.19 -12.13
C LEU A 135 0.28 -37.03 -11.78
N LEU A 136 -0.20 -35.78 -11.88
CA LEU A 136 0.53 -34.58 -11.44
C LEU A 136 0.75 -34.57 -9.93
N ASN A 137 -0.23 -34.97 -9.12
CA ASN A 137 -0.05 -35.07 -7.67
C ASN A 137 1.03 -36.10 -7.31
N SER A 138 1.08 -37.23 -8.02
CA SER A 138 2.15 -38.23 -7.87
C SER A 138 3.51 -37.67 -8.28
N ILE A 139 3.60 -36.93 -9.39
CA ILE A 139 4.85 -36.28 -9.83
C ILE A 139 5.28 -35.19 -8.84
N ILE A 140 4.36 -34.37 -8.33
CA ILE A 140 4.63 -33.33 -7.33
C ILE A 140 5.19 -33.97 -6.06
N LYS A 141 4.64 -35.10 -5.60
CA LYS A 141 5.20 -35.83 -4.44
C LYS A 141 6.62 -36.33 -4.71
N LEU A 142 6.91 -36.81 -5.92
CA LEU A 142 8.25 -37.23 -6.32
C LEU A 142 9.22 -36.04 -6.34
N ILE A 143 8.81 -34.91 -6.92
CA ILE A 143 9.60 -33.68 -6.96
C ILE A 143 9.86 -33.19 -5.54
N LEU A 144 8.84 -33.16 -4.67
CA LEU A 144 9.00 -32.77 -3.27
C LEU A 144 9.96 -33.72 -2.53
N LEU A 145 9.88 -35.03 -2.76
CA LEU A 145 10.83 -36.01 -2.20
C LEU A 145 12.26 -35.73 -2.67
N PHE A 146 12.49 -35.54 -3.98
CA PHE A 146 13.82 -35.29 -4.52
C PHE A 146 14.38 -33.93 -4.10
N THR A 147 13.55 -32.88 -4.04
CA THR A 147 13.97 -31.58 -3.49
C THR A 147 14.30 -31.68 -2.01
N PHE A 148 13.50 -32.41 -1.22
CA PHE A 148 13.78 -32.64 0.19
C PHE A 148 15.11 -33.40 0.37
N LEU A 149 15.36 -34.44 -0.41
CA LEU A 149 16.62 -35.19 -0.38
C LEU A 149 17.81 -34.31 -0.80
N TYR A 150 17.64 -33.44 -1.80
CA TYR A 150 18.65 -32.47 -2.20
C TYR A 150 18.93 -31.43 -1.10
N PHE A 151 17.89 -30.84 -0.49
CA PHE A 151 18.09 -29.92 0.62
C PHE A 151 18.63 -30.59 1.87
N ALA A 152 18.26 -31.84 2.14
CA ALA A 152 18.81 -32.64 3.24
C ALA A 152 20.29 -32.95 3.02
N SER A 153 20.72 -33.22 1.78
CA SER A 153 22.14 -33.38 1.47
C SER A 153 22.93 -32.07 1.62
N GLN A 154 22.31 -30.93 1.30
CA GLN A 154 22.94 -29.61 1.48
C GLN A 154 22.89 -29.11 2.93
N ALA A 155 21.99 -29.63 3.77
CA ALA A 155 21.86 -29.24 5.17
C ALA A 155 23.14 -29.50 5.99
N PHE A 156 23.96 -30.47 5.56
CA PHE A 156 25.21 -30.83 6.24
C PHE A 156 26.40 -29.90 5.91
N GLN A 157 26.24 -29.00 4.93
CA GLN A 157 27.28 -28.05 4.51
C GLN A 157 27.03 -26.61 4.96
N PHE A 158 25.95 -26.33 5.69
CA PHE A 158 25.75 -24.98 6.21
C PHE A 158 26.79 -24.71 7.30
N PRO A 159 27.72 -23.76 7.09
CA PRO A 159 28.60 -23.35 8.17
C PRO A 159 27.71 -22.79 9.27
N PHE A 160 27.75 -23.39 10.46
CA PHE A 160 27.12 -22.83 11.65
C PHE A 160 27.58 -21.38 11.77
N LYS A 161 26.69 -20.44 11.44
CA LYS A 161 27.01 -19.02 11.44
C LYS A 161 27.49 -18.69 12.85
N LYS A 162 28.77 -18.33 12.99
CA LYS A 162 29.38 -18.04 14.30
C LYS A 162 28.46 -17.09 15.05
N GLN A 163 28.06 -17.46 16.26
CA GLN A 163 27.20 -16.62 17.09
C GLN A 163 27.87 -15.25 17.30
N PRO A 164 27.11 -14.14 17.28
CA PRO A 164 27.69 -12.83 17.50
C PRO A 164 28.30 -12.73 18.90
N LEU A 165 29.31 -11.88 19.09
CA LEU A 165 29.94 -11.71 20.42
C LEU A 165 29.08 -10.88 21.39
N TYR A 166 28.15 -10.08 20.87
CA TYR A 166 27.29 -9.18 21.63
C TYR A 166 25.88 -9.07 21.04
N GLN A 167 24.94 -8.56 21.84
CA GLN A 167 23.58 -8.16 21.45
C GLN A 167 23.17 -6.86 22.17
N PHE A 168 22.28 -6.07 21.58
CA PHE A 168 21.75 -4.85 22.23
C PHE A 168 20.63 -5.14 23.24
N GLN A 169 20.05 -6.33 23.20
CA GLN A 169 19.00 -6.78 24.12
C GLN A 169 19.50 -7.92 24.99
N LYS A 170 19.13 -7.90 26.27
CA LYS A 170 19.48 -8.96 27.22
C LYS A 170 18.80 -10.26 26.82
N SER A 171 19.54 -11.36 26.90
CA SER A 171 19.00 -12.69 26.70
C SER A 171 19.74 -13.72 27.56
N LEU A 172 19.27 -14.97 27.59
CA LEU A 172 19.90 -16.04 28.38
C LEU A 172 21.38 -16.24 28.00
N GLN A 173 21.71 -16.09 26.71
CA GLN A 173 23.07 -16.24 26.19
C GLN A 173 23.92 -14.97 26.30
N TYR A 174 23.28 -13.80 26.47
CA TYR A 174 23.93 -12.48 26.53
C TYR A 174 23.39 -11.75 27.75
N SER A 175 23.95 -12.08 28.92
CA SER A 175 23.46 -11.63 30.23
C SER A 175 24.32 -10.54 30.86
N VAL A 176 25.61 -10.48 30.51
CA VAL A 176 26.57 -9.53 31.09
C VAL A 176 26.45 -8.20 30.37
N GLN A 177 25.98 -7.18 31.07
CA GLN A 177 25.87 -5.83 30.54
C GLN A 177 27.24 -5.17 30.46
N ARG A 178 27.50 -4.46 29.38
CA ARG A 178 28.62 -3.57 29.16
C ARG A 178 28.12 -2.26 28.56
N THR A 179 28.97 -1.24 28.65
CA THR A 179 28.69 0.09 28.11
C THR A 179 29.88 0.49 27.25
N SER A 180 29.60 0.99 26.04
CA SER A 180 30.65 1.46 25.13
C SER A 180 31.24 2.78 25.62
N ASN A 181 32.44 3.12 25.15
CA ASN A 181 33.20 4.25 25.68
C ASN A 181 32.65 5.63 25.25
N LYS A 182 32.41 5.88 23.96
CA LYS A 182 32.10 7.24 23.46
C LYS A 182 30.61 7.56 23.55
N LEU A 183 29.77 6.67 23.03
CA LEU A 183 28.32 6.89 22.94
C LEU A 183 27.56 6.30 24.13
N GLN A 184 28.26 5.65 25.07
CA GLN A 184 27.68 5.03 26.25
C GLN A 184 26.53 4.06 25.90
N VAL A 185 26.68 3.34 24.78
CA VAL A 185 25.69 2.38 24.30
C VAL A 185 25.72 1.16 25.20
N LYS A 186 24.56 0.81 25.76
CA LYS A 186 24.40 -0.42 26.55
C LYS A 186 24.28 -1.61 25.61
N TYR A 187 25.12 -2.61 25.84
CA TYR A 187 25.09 -3.88 25.10
C TYR A 187 25.38 -5.04 26.05
N PHE A 188 25.06 -6.26 25.60
CA PHE A 188 25.18 -7.47 26.39
C PHE A 188 26.12 -8.45 25.69
N VAL A 189 27.04 -9.04 26.43
CA VAL A 189 28.00 -10.01 25.92
C VAL A 189 27.71 -11.41 26.47
N GLY A 190 28.02 -12.41 25.66
CA GLY A 190 27.89 -13.82 26.03
C GLY A 190 29.18 -14.43 26.54
N ASP A 191 29.15 -15.72 26.88
CA ASP A 191 30.33 -16.41 27.43
C ASP A 191 31.49 -16.52 26.43
N GLN A 192 31.22 -16.43 25.12
CA GLN A 192 32.25 -16.39 24.09
C GLN A 192 33.18 -15.17 24.24
N PHE A 193 32.62 -14.03 24.66
CA PHE A 193 33.39 -12.82 24.90
C PHE A 193 34.32 -12.97 26.11
N LYS A 194 33.92 -13.71 27.15
CA LYS A 194 34.78 -13.97 28.33
C LYS A 194 35.96 -14.89 28.01
N LYS A 195 35.78 -15.81 27.05
CA LYS A 195 36.82 -16.74 26.62
C LYS A 195 37.93 -16.06 25.80
N GLU A 196 37.61 -14.93 25.17
CA GLU A 196 38.55 -14.17 24.36
C GLU A 196 39.34 -13.16 25.22
N LYS A 197 40.67 -13.14 25.04
CA LYS A 197 41.54 -12.19 25.77
C LYS A 197 41.62 -10.86 24.99
N PHE A 198 40.87 -9.87 25.43
CA PHE A 198 40.92 -8.51 24.87
C PHE A 198 42.04 -7.68 25.49
N SER A 199 42.96 -7.20 24.65
CA SER A 199 43.84 -6.07 25.04
C SER A 199 43.04 -4.77 25.05
N GLN A 200 43.55 -3.73 25.70
CA GLN A 200 42.87 -2.43 25.78
C GLN A 200 42.59 -1.83 24.39
N GLU A 201 43.54 -1.93 23.46
CA GLU A 201 43.37 -1.46 22.08
C GLU A 201 42.31 -2.26 21.32
N LYS A 202 42.30 -3.59 21.45
CA LYS A 202 41.28 -4.46 20.83
C LYS A 202 39.89 -4.18 21.39
N LEU A 203 39.79 -3.88 22.69
CA LEU A 203 38.53 -3.55 23.35
C LEU A 203 37.99 -2.20 22.85
N LEU A 204 38.85 -1.20 22.67
CA LEU A 204 38.46 0.10 22.10
C LEU A 204 37.94 -0.03 20.66
N LYS A 205 38.62 -0.85 19.84
CA LYS A 205 38.16 -1.15 18.48
C LYS A 205 36.81 -1.88 18.49
N PHE A 206 36.64 -2.83 19.41
CA PHE A 206 35.38 -3.55 19.57
C PHE A 206 34.24 -2.60 19.98
N ASP A 207 34.46 -1.71 20.96
CA ASP A 207 33.46 -0.72 21.37
C ASP A 207 33.10 0.23 20.22
N TYR A 208 34.07 0.66 19.42
CA TYR A 208 33.83 1.46 18.21
C TYR A 208 32.93 0.70 17.20
N ASP A 209 33.20 -0.58 16.97
CA ASP A 209 32.39 -1.40 16.07
C ASP A 209 30.97 -1.58 16.61
N VAL A 210 30.79 -1.75 17.92
CA VAL A 210 29.47 -1.80 18.57
C VAL A 210 28.70 -0.50 18.34
N GLU A 211 29.34 0.64 18.60
CA GLU A 211 28.74 1.97 18.42
C GLU A 211 28.34 2.24 16.97
N LYS A 212 29.23 1.95 16.03
CA LYS A 212 28.97 2.08 14.60
C LYS A 212 27.79 1.22 14.17
N ASN A 213 27.74 -0.03 14.62
CA ASN A 213 26.64 -0.94 14.30
C ASN A 213 25.32 -0.50 14.92
N TYR A 214 25.34 0.02 16.15
CA TYR A 214 24.16 0.58 16.81
C TYR A 214 23.57 1.74 16.03
N VAL A 215 24.40 2.71 15.64
CA VAL A 215 23.98 3.89 14.87
C VAL A 215 23.44 3.47 13.50
N ASN A 216 24.11 2.54 12.82
CA ASN A 216 23.63 2.00 11.54
C ASN A 216 22.29 1.28 11.68
N GLN A 217 22.08 0.53 12.77
CA GLN A 217 20.81 -0.12 13.05
C GLN A 217 19.70 0.91 13.25
N LEU A 218 19.93 1.92 14.08
CA LEU A 218 18.97 3.00 14.28
C LEU A 218 18.65 3.71 12.96
N LYS A 219 19.67 3.99 12.14
CA LYS A 219 19.51 4.63 10.83
C LYS A 219 18.58 3.84 9.92
N ARG A 220 18.79 2.53 9.80
CA ARG A 220 17.90 1.65 9.03
C ARG A 220 16.48 1.63 9.58
N GLN A 221 16.31 1.59 10.91
CA GLN A 221 15.00 1.63 11.55
C GLN A 221 14.28 2.95 11.24
N CYS A 222 14.98 4.08 11.39
CA CYS A 222 14.45 5.40 11.09
C CYS A 222 14.08 5.57 9.60
N GLU A 223 14.94 5.12 8.69
CA GLU A 223 14.66 5.13 7.25
C GLU A 223 13.43 4.28 6.90
N ALA A 224 13.27 3.11 7.52
CA ALA A 224 12.11 2.26 7.32
C ALA A 224 10.81 2.92 7.79
N ILE A 225 10.83 3.62 8.94
CA ILE A 225 9.67 4.37 9.46
C ILE A 225 9.34 5.56 8.55
N SER A 226 10.35 6.31 8.12
CA SER A 226 10.19 7.41 7.17
C SER A 226 9.58 6.94 5.84
N LEU A 227 10.04 5.80 5.32
CA LEU A 227 9.47 5.21 4.11
C LEU A 227 8.00 4.79 4.30
N LYS A 228 7.65 4.21 5.45
CA LYS A 228 6.25 3.90 5.79
C LYS A 228 5.39 5.16 5.77
N GLN A 229 5.86 6.25 6.39
CA GLN A 229 5.16 7.54 6.36
C GLN A 229 4.96 8.04 4.93
N GLN A 230 6.00 8.04 4.10
CA GLN A 230 5.91 8.45 2.69
C GLN A 230 4.91 7.59 1.89
N ASN A 231 4.90 6.29 2.12
CA ASN A 231 3.94 5.38 1.50
C ASN A 231 2.50 5.70 1.91
N TYR A 232 2.24 5.97 3.18
CA TYR A 232 0.91 6.42 3.64
C TYR A 232 0.52 7.76 3.01
N MET A 233 1.44 8.73 2.92
CA MET A 233 1.17 10.01 2.25
C MET A 233 0.81 9.83 0.78
N LYS A 234 1.46 8.89 0.08
CA LYS A 234 1.13 8.53 -1.31
C LYS A 234 -0.23 7.85 -1.43
N LEU A 235 -0.64 7.07 -0.44
CA LEU A 235 -1.98 6.48 -0.40
C LEU A 235 -3.04 7.56 -0.13
N ILE A 236 -2.77 8.50 0.76
CA ILE A 236 -3.65 9.64 1.05
C ILE A 236 -3.88 10.47 -0.22
N SER A 237 -2.83 10.80 -0.99
CA SER A 237 -2.97 11.60 -2.22
C SER A 237 -3.77 10.90 -3.32
N LYS A 238 -3.85 9.57 -3.29
CA LYS A 238 -4.65 8.75 -4.22
C LYS A 238 -6.06 8.46 -3.71
N SER A 239 -6.33 8.70 -2.43
CA SER A 239 -7.60 8.35 -1.78
C SER A 239 -8.70 9.34 -2.16
N ILE A 240 -9.89 8.81 -2.46
CA ILE A 240 -11.07 9.63 -2.80
C ILE A 240 -11.97 9.81 -1.57
N TYR A 241 -12.01 8.81 -0.68
CA TYR A 241 -12.89 8.80 0.48
C TYR A 241 -12.23 9.36 1.75
N SER A 242 -12.96 10.20 2.47
CA SER A 242 -12.50 10.84 3.72
C SER A 242 -12.19 9.83 4.84
N SER A 243 -12.90 8.70 4.87
CA SER A 243 -12.69 7.61 5.83
C SER A 243 -11.33 6.94 5.65
N GLU A 244 -10.89 6.74 4.41
CA GLU A 244 -9.57 6.17 4.09
C GLU A 244 -8.43 7.12 4.44
N ILE A 245 -8.61 8.42 4.16
CA ILE A 245 -7.64 9.46 4.55
C ILE A 245 -7.48 9.46 6.07
N LYS A 246 -8.58 9.46 6.84
CA LYS A 246 -8.54 9.40 8.31
C LYS A 246 -7.88 8.12 8.83
N ARG A 247 -8.07 6.99 8.15
CA ARG A 247 -7.42 5.71 8.49
C ARG A 247 -5.90 5.79 8.34
N TYR A 248 -5.42 6.30 7.20
CA TYR A 248 -3.98 6.44 6.96
C TYR A 248 -3.34 7.50 7.86
N GLN A 249 -4.04 8.60 8.15
CA GLN A 249 -3.57 9.61 9.09
C GLN A 249 -3.34 9.01 10.48
N ARG A 250 -4.31 8.26 11.02
CA ARG A 250 -4.14 7.54 12.29
C ARG A 250 -2.96 6.58 12.28
N ALA A 251 -2.73 5.89 11.16
CA ALA A 251 -1.57 5.00 11.03
C ALA A 251 -0.24 5.75 11.05
N ILE A 252 -0.19 6.97 10.49
CA ILE A 252 0.99 7.86 10.58
C ILE A 252 1.21 8.32 12.02
N ASP A 253 0.14 8.73 12.71
CA ASP A 253 0.22 9.23 14.09
C ASP A 253 0.69 8.15 15.09
N GLN A 254 0.50 6.87 14.75
CA GLN A 254 0.92 5.72 15.54
C GLN A 254 2.33 5.20 15.19
N LEU A 255 3.05 5.83 14.25
CA LEU A 255 4.42 5.42 13.92
C LEU A 255 5.35 5.68 15.11
N ASP A 256 6.14 4.68 15.48
CA ASP A 256 7.19 4.83 16.49
C ASP A 256 8.40 5.56 15.89
N TRP A 257 8.67 6.77 16.36
CA TRP A 257 9.80 7.61 15.91
C TRP A 257 11.03 7.52 16.81
N SER A 258 11.01 6.69 17.86
CA SER A 258 12.06 6.59 18.87
C SER A 258 13.47 6.46 18.28
N SER A 259 13.63 5.62 17.26
CA SER A 259 14.92 5.41 16.59
C SER A 259 15.42 6.67 15.89
N CYS A 260 14.53 7.45 15.25
CA CYS A 260 14.88 8.72 14.61
C CYS A 260 15.25 9.79 15.64
N ASP A 261 14.54 9.84 16.76
CA ASP A 261 14.79 10.83 17.81
C ASP A 261 16.11 10.57 18.51
N ILE A 262 16.44 9.30 18.78
CA ILE A 262 17.76 8.91 19.28
C ILE A 262 18.85 9.36 18.30
N ILE A 263 18.70 9.12 16.99
CA ILE A 263 19.68 9.56 16.00
C ILE A 263 19.82 11.08 15.96
N LYS A 264 18.73 11.85 16.06
CA LYS A 264 18.81 13.31 16.11
C LYS A 264 19.59 13.78 17.33
N GLY A 265 19.34 13.17 18.50
CA GLY A 265 20.11 13.41 19.71
C GLY A 265 21.59 13.01 19.58
N LEU A 266 21.87 11.92 18.86
CA LEU A 266 23.24 11.47 18.58
C LEU A 266 23.95 12.35 17.53
N LYS A 267 23.26 12.88 16.51
CA LYS A 267 23.85 13.71 15.43
C LYS A 267 24.50 14.99 15.94
N LEU A 268 23.95 15.61 16.98
CA LEU A 268 24.60 16.73 17.69
C LEU A 268 25.97 16.34 18.28
N ASN A 269 26.19 15.04 18.52
CA ASN A 269 27.46 14.47 18.97
C ASN A 269 28.24 13.75 17.84
N PHE A 270 27.61 13.45 16.70
CA PHE A 270 28.19 12.63 15.62
C PHE A 270 28.96 13.44 14.57
N GLU A 271 28.69 14.73 14.39
CA GLU A 271 29.57 15.62 13.59
C GLU A 271 31.01 15.67 14.15
N LYS A 272 31.19 15.26 15.41
CA LYS A 272 32.51 15.09 16.05
C LYS A 272 33.13 13.71 15.85
N PHE A 273 32.48 12.78 15.14
CA PHE A 273 32.90 11.39 14.98
C PHE A 273 33.76 11.18 13.72
N ASP A 274 33.46 11.92 12.64
CA ASP A 274 34.22 11.86 11.37
C ASP A 274 35.51 12.71 11.40
N THR A 275 35.77 13.47 12.48
CA THR A 275 36.91 14.41 12.58
C THR A 275 38.15 13.85 13.28
N TYR A 276 38.17 12.57 13.70
CA TYR A 276 39.27 12.01 14.51
C TYR A 276 39.73 10.61 14.09
N PHE A 277 39.68 10.32 12.79
CA PHE A 277 40.52 9.30 12.13
C PHE A 277 41.01 9.80 10.78
#